data_AF-A0A842WRX0-F1
#
_entry.id   AF-A0A842WRX0-F1
#
_cell.length_a   1.000
_cell.length_b   1.000
_cell.length_c   1.000
_cell.angle_alpha   90.00
_cell.angle_beta   90.00
_cell.angle_gamma   90.00
#
_symmetry.space_group_name_H-M   'P 1'
#
loop_
_entity.id
_entity.type
_entity.pdbx_description
1 polymer ?
#
loop_
_entity_poly.entity_id
_entity_poly.type
_entity_poly.pdbx_seq_one_letter_code
_entity_poly.pdbx_strand_id
1 'polypeptide(L)'
;MIESEIVVRDGKLYILDPWQRDFEKPVQFRLGWPTGLLSENYPLFVGQKVTNCGNGTFLLRESNIYIQLENGRDTLPEYTEERKIPKPSGKKEYRYGKWR
;
A
#
# COMPACT_ATOMS: atom_id res chain seq x y z
N MET A 1 2.68 -14.51 4.93
CA MET A 1 1.83 -13.74 4.00
C MET A 1 2.19 -12.27 4.22
N ILE A 2 2.32 -11.44 3.17
CA ILE A 2 2.54 -10.00 3.36
C ILE A 2 1.17 -9.35 3.45
N GLU A 3 0.91 -8.58 4.50
CA GLU A 3 -0.37 -7.93 4.77
C GLU A 3 -0.36 -6.48 4.28
N SER A 4 -1.55 -5.93 4.01
CA SER A 4 -1.72 -4.51 3.72
C SER A 4 -1.29 -3.67 4.92
N GLU A 5 -0.65 -2.53 4.67
CA GLU A 5 -0.17 -1.63 5.72
C GLU A 5 -0.21 -0.17 5.27
N ILE A 6 -0.21 0.75 6.23
CA ILE A 6 -0.11 2.18 5.92
C ILE A 6 1.34 2.59 5.72
N VAL A 7 1.60 3.33 4.64
CA VAL A 7 2.92 3.88 4.33
C VAL A 7 2.83 5.37 4.02
N VAL A 8 3.95 6.07 4.15
CA VAL A 8 4.08 7.46 3.73
C VAL A 8 4.67 7.52 2.31
N ARG A 9 4.07 8.33 1.43
CA ARG A 9 4.67 8.76 0.17
C ARG A 9 4.44 10.24 -0.02
N ASP A 10 5.51 11.01 -0.22
CA ASP A 10 5.46 12.45 -0.48
C ASP A 10 4.59 13.21 0.55
N GLY A 11 4.69 12.83 1.83
CA GLY A 11 3.94 13.42 2.95
C GLY A 11 2.47 12.97 3.08
N LYS A 12 1.98 12.09 2.20
CA LYS A 12 0.62 11.54 2.21
C LYS A 12 0.61 10.09 2.67
N LEU A 13 -0.50 9.68 3.28
CA LEU A 13 -0.73 8.29 3.70
C LEU A 13 -1.36 7.47 2.58
N TYR A 14 -0.84 6.27 2.38
CA TYR A 14 -1.36 5.29 1.42
C TYR A 14 -1.55 3.95 2.12
N ILE A 15 -2.57 3.21 1.69
CA ILE A 15 -2.70 1.79 2.00
C ILE A 15 -1.96 1.01 0.92
N LEU A 16 -0.92 0.29 1.34
CA LEU A 16 -0.10 -0.48 0.44
C LEU A 16 -0.59 -1.93 0.43
N ASP A 17 -1.26 -2.33 -0.64
CA ASP A 17 -1.81 -3.67 -0.74
C ASP A 17 -0.72 -4.75 -0.89
N PRO A 18 -1.05 -6.02 -0.56
CA PRO A 18 -0.16 -7.15 -0.79
C PRO A 18 0.18 -7.31 -2.27
N TRP A 19 1.25 -8.06 -2.53
CA TRP A 19 1.74 -8.34 -3.88
C TRP A 19 0.63 -8.80 -4.81
N GLN A 20 0.44 -8.05 -5.89
CA GLN A 20 -0.22 -8.59 -7.07
C GLN A 20 0.83 -9.20 -8.00
N ARG A 21 0.56 -10.43 -8.44
CA ARG A 21 1.29 -11.03 -9.56
C ARG A 21 0.55 -10.61 -10.82
N ASP A 22 1.20 -9.80 -11.62
CA ASP A 22 0.82 -9.58 -13.01
C ASP A 22 1.65 -10.55 -13.86
N PHE A 23 1.00 -11.30 -14.75
CA PHE A 23 1.68 -12.25 -15.63
C PHE A 23 2.51 -11.54 -16.73
N GLU A 24 2.18 -10.28 -17.03
CA GLU A 24 2.85 -9.50 -18.08
C GLU A 24 4.00 -8.64 -17.53
N LYS A 25 3.97 -8.30 -16.24
CA LYS A 25 5.04 -7.53 -15.57
C LYS A 25 5.92 -8.48 -14.74
N PRO A 26 7.19 -8.77 -15.14
CA PRO A 26 8.08 -9.67 -14.40
C PRO A 26 8.51 -9.16 -13.02
N VAL A 27 8.23 -7.88 -12.74
CA VAL A 27 8.53 -7.23 -11.46
C VAL A 27 7.25 -7.19 -10.63
N GLN A 28 7.25 -7.87 -9.48
CA GLN A 28 6.15 -7.74 -8.52
C GLN A 28 6.07 -6.27 -8.06
N PHE A 29 4.86 -5.69 -8.02
CA PHE A 29 4.62 -4.33 -7.52
C PHE A 29 3.56 -4.35 -6.42
N ARG A 30 3.53 -3.31 -5.58
CA ARG A 30 2.49 -3.09 -4.57
C ARG A 30 1.69 -1.86 -4.95
N LEU A 31 0.37 -2.02 -5.05
CA LEU A 31 -0.56 -0.93 -5.30
C LEU A 31 -0.67 -0.06 -4.05
N GLY A 32 -0.45 1.24 -4.21
CA GLY A 32 -0.68 2.22 -3.15
C GLY A 32 -2.03 2.91 -3.37
N TRP A 33 -2.95 2.73 -2.42
CA TRP A 33 -4.27 3.36 -2.44
C TRP A 33 -4.24 4.64 -1.59
N PRO A 34 -4.58 5.81 -2.15
CA PRO A 34 -4.54 7.06 -1.41
C PRO A 34 -5.66 7.13 -0.36
N THR A 35 -5.31 7.56 0.86
CA THR A 35 -6.30 7.76 1.93
C THR A 35 -6.83 9.19 2.00
N GLY A 36 -6.22 10.13 1.27
CA GLY A 36 -6.48 11.57 1.38
C GLY A 36 -5.90 12.22 2.65
N LEU A 37 -5.21 11.47 3.52
CA LEU A 37 -4.64 11.97 4.78
C LEU A 37 -3.16 12.34 4.64
N LEU A 38 -2.73 13.33 5.42
CA LEU A 38 -1.33 13.76 5.53
C LEU A 38 -0.63 13.09 6.71
N SER A 39 0.62 12.65 6.51
CA SER A 39 1.39 11.95 7.53
C SER A 39 1.76 12.81 8.72
N GLU A 40 1.88 14.13 8.53
CA GLU A 40 2.16 15.08 9.62
C GLU A 40 1.03 15.15 10.66
N ASN A 41 -0.22 14.96 10.21
CA ASN A 41 -1.39 14.99 11.09
C ASN A 41 -1.65 13.64 11.78
N TYR A 42 -1.17 12.55 11.18
CA TYR A 42 -1.42 11.18 11.64
C TYR A 42 -0.16 10.30 11.63
N PRO A 43 0.94 10.71 12.29
CA PRO A 43 2.22 9.99 12.22
C PRO A 43 2.12 8.57 12.83
N LEU A 44 1.22 8.37 13.80
CA LEU A 44 1.02 7.08 14.47
C LEU A 44 0.38 6.02 13.57
N PHE A 45 -0.21 6.40 12.43
CA PHE A 45 -0.85 5.44 11.53
C PHE A 45 0.18 4.68 10.67
N VAL A 46 1.36 5.24 10.47
CA VAL A 46 2.41 4.68 9.61
C VAL A 46 2.88 3.34 10.13
N GLY A 47 2.91 2.32 9.26
CA GLY A 47 3.35 0.95 9.57
C GLY A 47 2.27 0.04 10.14
N GLN A 48 1.11 0.57 10.55
CA GLN A 48 0.02 -0.26 11.08
C GLN A 48 -0.54 -1.21 10.02
N LYS A 49 -0.88 -2.42 10.46
CA LYS A 49 -1.54 -3.42 9.61
C LYS A 49 -3.02 -3.11 9.44
N VAL A 50 -3.50 -3.26 8.21
CA VAL A 50 -4.89 -2.96 7.87
C VAL A 50 -5.65 -4.18 7.34
N THR A 51 -6.94 -4.23 7.62
CA THR A 51 -7.89 -5.21 7.06
C THR A 51 -8.90 -4.49 6.20
N ASN A 52 -9.13 -4.95 4.97
CA ASN A 52 -10.18 -4.42 4.11
C ASN A 52 -11.57 -4.82 4.65
N CYS A 53 -12.43 -3.83 4.86
CA CYS A 53 -13.80 -3.99 5.35
C CYS A 53 -14.86 -3.81 4.24
N GLY A 54 -14.44 -3.57 3.00
CA GLY A 54 -15.29 -3.28 1.85
C GLY A 54 -15.50 -1.79 1.59
N ASN A 55 -15.99 -1.44 0.40
CA ASN A 55 -16.35 -0.06 0.00
C ASN A 55 -15.22 0.98 0.18
N GLY A 56 -13.97 0.56 -0.01
CA GLY A 56 -12.80 1.42 0.20
C GLY A 56 -12.52 1.75 1.66
N THR A 57 -13.07 0.98 2.61
CA THR A 57 -12.85 1.16 4.04
C THR A 57 -11.91 0.09 4.59
N PHE A 58 -10.99 0.50 5.45
CA PHE A 58 -9.98 -0.36 6.06
C PHE A 58 -9.92 -0.14 7.57
N LEU A 59 -9.79 -1.24 8.32
CA LEU A 59 -9.58 -1.25 9.76
C LEU A 59 -8.09 -1.32 10.08
N LEU A 60 -7.58 -0.35 10.84
CA LEU A 60 -6.23 -0.38 11.43
C LEU A 60 -6.29 -1.26 12.67
N ARG A 61 -5.64 -2.43 12.62
CA ARG A 61 -5.83 -3.48 13.64
C ARG A 61 -5.38 -3.05 15.04
N GLU A 62 -4.28 -2.30 15.12
CA GLU A 62 -3.67 -1.94 16.39
C GLU A 62 -4.45 -0.84 17.11
N SER A 63 -5.01 0.11 16.35
CA SER A 63 -5.74 1.26 16.91
C SER A 63 -7.27 1.09 16.89
N ASN A 64 -7.78 0.06 16.23
CA ASN A 64 -9.21 -0.17 16.00
C ASN A 64 -9.91 1.04 15.34
N ILE A 65 -9.18 1.74 14.45
CA ILE A 65 -9.65 2.92 13.71
C ILE A 65 -10.02 2.49 12.29
N TYR A 66 -11.12 3.04 11.77
CA TYR A 66 -11.51 2.87 10.38
C TYR A 66 -11.01 4.06 9.55
N ILE A 67 -10.39 3.77 8.42
CA ILE A 67 -10.01 4.75 7.40
C ILE A 67 -10.76 4.42 6.12
N GLN A 68 -11.36 5.43 5.51
CA GLN A 68 -11.90 5.35 4.16
C GLN A 68 -10.88 5.93 3.18
N LEU A 69 -10.69 5.26 2.04
CA LEU A 69 -9.89 5.78 0.93
C LEU A 69 -10.46 7.10 0.42
N GLU A 70 -9.62 7.90 -0.24
CA GLU A 70 -10.00 9.23 -0.75
C GLU A 70 -11.26 9.18 -1.63
N ASN A 71 -11.39 8.16 -2.47
CA ASN A 71 -12.54 7.94 -3.36
C ASN A 71 -13.53 6.89 -2.82
N GLY A 72 -13.34 6.38 -1.59
CA GLY A 72 -14.22 5.39 -0.97
C GLY A 72 -14.52 4.18 -1.87
N ARG A 73 -15.81 3.89 -2.07
CA ARG A 73 -16.27 2.76 -2.91
C ARG A 73 -15.94 2.94 -4.40
N ASP A 74 -15.74 4.19 -4.83
CA ASP A 74 -15.48 4.55 -6.23
C ASP A 74 -13.97 4.46 -6.55
N THR A 75 -13.16 3.96 -5.61
CA THR A 75 -11.73 3.76 -5.82
C THR A 75 -11.48 2.61 -6.80
N LEU A 76 -11.21 2.98 -8.05
CA LEU A 76 -10.76 2.11 -9.14
C LEU A 76 -9.22 1.90 -9.12
N PRO A 77 -8.70 0.81 -9.73
CA PRO A 77 -7.27 0.56 -9.85
C PRO A 77 -6.47 1.69 -10.52
N GLU A 78 -7.07 2.50 -11.40
CA GLU A 78 -6.42 3.66 -12.00
C GLU A 78 -6.03 4.77 -11.02
N TYR A 79 -6.64 4.81 -9.83
CA TYR A 79 -6.25 5.72 -8.75
C TYR A 79 -5.07 5.19 -7.91
N THR A 80 -4.55 4.01 -8.25
CA THR A 80 -3.40 3.44 -7.56
C THR A 80 -2.11 4.04 -8.07
N GLU A 81 -1.22 4.37 -7.13
CA GLU A 81 0.14 4.73 -7.48
C GLU A 81 1.02 3.48 -7.50
N GLU A 82 1.27 2.95 -8.70
CA GLU A 82 2.29 1.93 -8.93
C GLU A 82 3.69 2.55 -8.84
N ARG A 83 4.44 2.23 -7.78
CA ARG A 83 5.90 2.47 -7.75
C ARG A 83 6.62 1.14 -7.85
N LYS A 84 7.54 1.04 -8.83
CA LYS A 84 8.50 -0.07 -8.91
C LYS A 84 9.31 -0.10 -7.62
N ILE A 85 9.56 -1.28 -7.06
CA ILE A 85 10.51 -1.40 -5.95
C ILE A 85 11.89 -1.08 -6.51
N PRO A 86 12.61 -0.08 -5.95
CA PRO A 86 13.95 0.25 -6.40
C PRO A 86 14.87 -0.96 -6.21
N LYS A 87 15.69 -1.25 -7.23
CA LYS A 87 16.67 -2.34 -7.24
C LYS A 87 17.91 -1.92 -6.45
N PRO A 88 18.25 -2.60 -5.33
CA PRO A 88 19.49 -2.36 -4.60
C PRO A 88 20.69 -2.76 -5.46
N SER A 89 21.80 -2.06 -5.26
CA SER A 89 23.07 -2.41 -5.92
C SER A 89 23.50 -3.84 -5.55
N GLY A 90 24.03 -4.58 -6.52
CA GLY A 90 24.49 -5.97 -6.35
C GLY A 90 23.41 -7.05 -6.44
N LYS A 91 22.13 -6.66 -6.55
CA LYS A 91 21.01 -7.60 -6.71
C LYS A 91 20.75 -7.88 -8.20
N LYS A 92 20.40 -9.10 -8.56
CA LYS A 92 20.17 -9.52 -9.96
C LYS A 92 18.68 -9.57 -10.29
N GLU A 93 17.86 -10.13 -9.40
CA GLU A 93 16.44 -10.39 -9.67
C GLU A 93 15.55 -10.13 -8.44
N TYR A 94 14.27 -9.81 -8.68
CA TYR A 94 13.27 -9.65 -7.62
C TYR A 94 12.41 -10.90 -7.51
N ARG A 95 12.54 -11.67 -6.41
CA ARG A 95 11.86 -12.96 -6.26
C ARG A 95 11.30 -13.13 -4.85
N TYR A 96 10.02 -13.50 -4.75
CA TYR A 96 9.31 -13.70 -3.48
C TYR A 96 9.32 -12.47 -2.55
N GLY A 97 9.13 -11.28 -3.11
CA GLY A 97 9.09 -10.03 -2.35
C GLY A 97 10.46 -9.56 -1.83
N LYS A 98 11.57 -10.10 -2.34
CA LYS A 98 12.94 -9.68 -1.96
C LYS A 98 13.84 -9.56 -3.19
N TRP A 99 14.71 -8.56 -3.19
CA TRP A 99 15.81 -8.48 -4.16
C TRP A 99 16.89 -9.53 -3.81
N ARG A 100 17.22 -10.39 -4.78
CA ARG A 100 18.23 -11.44 -4.67
C ARG A 100 19.51 -11.08 -5.38
#